data_AF-A0A7Y1TX34-F1
#
_entry.id   AF-A0A7Y1TX34-F1
#
_cell.length_a   1.000
_cell.length_b   1.000
_cell.length_c   1.000
_cell.angle_alpha   90.00
_cell.angle_beta   90.00
_cell.angle_gamma   90.00
#
_symmetry.space_group_name_H-M   'P 1'
#
loop_
_entity.id
_entity.type
_entity.pdbx_description
1 polymer ?
#
loop_
_entity_poly.entity_id
_entity_poly.type
_entity_poly.pdbx_seq_one_letter_code
_entity_poly.pdbx_strand_id
1 'polypeptide(L)'
;MTKRPIQIIFRLSPVIFVCAAAVTWFNDVQQSGPWVVRNYLPLAILLGLALVTLVRGNGSWVGRGWQMPLGVVGYAIPALGLAAYLHYAYSVNLDGMFDGGPGELFRFLPVYTVVAGAIGFAIGWIVGRNVL
;
A
#
# COMPACT_ATOMS: atom_id res chain seq x y z
N MET A 1 17.73 4.78 28.05
CA MET A 1 17.11 5.60 26.98
C MET A 1 17.55 5.03 25.63
N THR A 2 16.68 4.35 24.87
CA THR A 2 16.90 3.89 23.45
C THR A 2 15.79 2.98 22.88
N LYS A 3 14.65 2.75 23.57
CA LYS A 3 13.62 1.78 23.10
C LYS A 3 12.79 2.23 21.88
N ARG A 4 12.83 3.51 21.51
CA ARG A 4 12.01 4.10 20.42
C ARG A 4 12.31 3.54 19.02
N PRO A 5 13.56 3.51 18.53
CA PRO A 5 13.86 2.98 17.20
C PRO A 5 13.50 1.49 17.05
N ILE A 6 13.79 0.68 18.08
CA ILE A 6 13.45 -0.75 18.10
C ILE A 6 11.93 -0.95 18.01
N GLN A 7 11.16 -0.16 18.76
CA GLN A 7 9.69 -0.22 18.71
C GLN A 7 9.12 0.16 17.34
N ILE A 8 9.66 1.20 16.71
CA ILE A 8 9.23 1.61 15.36
C ILE A 8 9.51 0.49 14.36
N ILE A 9 10.72 -0.06 14.36
CA ILE A 9 11.11 -1.14 13.44
C ILE A 9 10.19 -2.35 13.65
N PHE A 10 10.00 -2.78 14.90
CA PHE A 10 9.16 -3.93 15.22
C PHE A 10 7.71 -3.73 14.75
N ARG A 11 7.15 -2.53 14.97
CA ARG A 11 5.75 -2.23 14.58
C ARG A 11 5.55 -1.93 13.10
N LEU A 12 6.61 -1.51 12.40
CA LEU A 12 6.61 -1.34 10.96
C LEU A 12 6.82 -2.68 10.24
N SER A 13 7.44 -3.67 10.90
CA SER A 13 7.79 -4.96 10.31
C SER A 13 6.63 -5.70 9.62
N PRO A 14 5.37 -5.70 10.12
CA PRO A 14 4.28 -6.34 9.40
C PRO A 14 3.98 -5.65 8.06
N VAL A 15 4.03 -4.31 8.01
CA VAL A 15 3.80 -3.55 6.78
C VAL A 15 4.93 -3.79 5.78
N ILE A 16 6.18 -3.83 6.26
CA ILE A 16 7.35 -4.19 5.44
C ILE A 16 7.18 -5.60 4.86
N PHE A 17 6.81 -6.56 5.69
CA PHE A 17 6.63 -7.94 5.28
C PHE A 17 5.56 -8.07 4.18
N VAL A 18 4.39 -7.46 4.38
CA VAL A 18 3.31 -7.50 3.38
C VAL A 18 3.71 -6.78 2.09
N CYS A 19 4.38 -5.61 2.17
CA CYS A 19 4.86 -4.91 0.98
C CYS A 19 5.93 -5.72 0.23
N ALA A 20 6.85 -6.37 0.96
CA ALA A 20 7.86 -7.24 0.36
C ALA A 20 7.22 -8.44 -0.34
N ALA A 21 6.25 -9.10 0.30
CA ALA A 21 5.49 -10.20 -0.30
C ALA A 21 4.74 -9.76 -1.57
N ALA A 22 4.11 -8.58 -1.53
CA ALA A 22 3.45 -8.01 -2.70
C ALA A 22 4.44 -7.70 -3.83
N VAL A 23 5.60 -7.10 -3.52
CA VAL A 23 6.66 -6.86 -4.52
C VAL A 23 7.14 -8.17 -5.14
N THR A 24 7.44 -9.20 -4.34
CA THR A 24 7.90 -10.49 -4.85
C THR A 24 6.85 -11.12 -5.77
N TRP A 25 5.57 -11.04 -5.39
CA TRP A 25 4.49 -11.61 -6.18
C TRP A 25 4.21 -10.80 -7.45
N PHE A 26 4.28 -9.47 -7.41
CA PHE A 26 4.15 -8.63 -8.62
C PHE A 26 5.26 -8.92 -9.63
N ASN A 27 6.48 -9.20 -9.17
CA ASN A 27 7.57 -9.62 -10.05
C ASN A 27 7.31 -10.96 -10.73
N ASP A 28 6.77 -11.92 -9.99
CA ASP A 28 6.40 -13.23 -10.50
C ASP A 28 5.29 -13.10 -11.55
N VAL A 29 4.19 -12.42 -11.21
CA VAL A 29 3.03 -12.23 -12.08
C VAL A 29 3.38 -11.43 -13.35
N GLN A 30 4.16 -10.36 -13.23
CA GLN A 30 4.56 -9.55 -14.39
C GLN A 30 5.80 -10.09 -15.11
N GLN A 31 6.41 -11.19 -14.63
CA GLN A 31 7.67 -11.74 -15.15
C GLN A 31 8.78 -10.69 -15.29
N SER A 32 8.91 -9.80 -14.28
CA SER A 32 9.82 -8.64 -14.31
C SER A 32 9.63 -7.70 -15.52
N GLY A 33 8.40 -7.59 -16.01
CA GLY A 33 8.05 -6.74 -17.15
C GLY A 33 8.39 -5.26 -16.95
N PRO A 34 8.35 -4.46 -18.04
CA PRO A 34 8.91 -3.10 -18.07
C PRO A 34 8.27 -2.11 -17.09
N TRP A 35 7.09 -2.43 -16.55
CA TRP A 35 6.32 -1.56 -15.66
C TRP A 35 6.31 -2.04 -14.20
N VAL A 36 6.94 -3.17 -13.87
CA VAL A 36 6.85 -3.77 -12.53
C VAL A 36 7.36 -2.82 -11.44
N VAL A 37 8.46 -2.13 -11.71
CA VAL A 37 9.08 -1.18 -10.77
C VAL A 37 8.14 -0.01 -10.44
N ARG A 38 7.33 0.42 -11.42
CA ARG A 38 6.34 1.48 -11.21
C ARG A 38 5.24 1.04 -10.25
N ASN A 39 4.90 -0.25 -10.26
CA ASN A 39 3.91 -0.83 -9.35
C ASN A 39 4.43 -0.97 -7.91
N TYR A 40 5.71 -0.69 -7.65
CA TYR A 40 6.22 -0.57 -6.27
C TYR A 40 5.94 0.80 -5.66
N LEU A 41 5.69 1.83 -6.47
CA LEU A 41 5.48 3.20 -5.99
C LEU A 41 4.31 3.30 -4.98
N PRO A 42 3.13 2.71 -5.22
CA PRO A 42 2.06 2.72 -4.24
C PRO A 42 2.49 2.08 -2.90
N LEU A 43 3.25 0.98 -2.94
CA LEU A 43 3.75 0.28 -1.76
C LEU A 43 4.81 1.10 -1.00
N ALA A 44 5.69 1.79 -1.73
CA ALA A 44 6.69 2.68 -1.15
C ALA A 44 6.03 3.85 -0.41
N ILE A 45 4.98 4.44 -0.98
CA ILE A 45 4.19 5.48 -0.32
C ILE A 45 3.49 4.93 0.93
N LEU A 46 2.90 3.73 0.85
CA LEU A 46 2.29 3.07 2.00
C LEU A 46 3.29 2.89 3.14
N LEU A 47 4.51 2.41 2.85
CA LEU A 47 5.59 2.29 3.83
C LEU A 47 6.01 3.65 4.41
N GLY A 48 6.10 4.68 3.58
CA GLY A 48 6.38 6.05 4.01
C GLY A 48 5.33 6.59 4.97
N LEU A 49 4.03 6.42 4.64
CA LEU A 49 2.92 6.87 5.49
C LEU A 49 2.87 6.09 6.81
N ALA A 50 3.10 4.78 6.78
CA ALA A 50 3.22 3.93 7.96
C ALA A 50 4.35 4.39 8.88
N LEU A 51 5.55 4.65 8.32
CA LEU A 51 6.69 5.16 9.06
C LEU A 51 6.39 6.53 9.67
N VAL A 52 5.84 7.46 8.89
CA VAL A 52 5.46 8.80 9.38
C VAL A 52 4.45 8.70 10.52
N THR A 53 3.48 7.78 10.43
CA THR A 53 2.49 7.53 11.49
C THR A 53 3.16 7.11 12.79
N LEU A 54 4.07 6.12 12.72
CA LEU A 54 4.79 5.63 13.89
C LEU A 54 5.74 6.68 14.47
N VAL A 55 6.48 7.42 13.63
CA VAL A 55 7.39 8.49 14.09
C VAL A 55 6.61 9.60 14.79
N ARG A 56 5.50 10.07 14.20
CA ARG A 56 4.65 11.10 14.80
C ARG A 56 3.97 10.60 16.08
N GLY A 57 3.56 9.33 16.12
CA GLY A 57 2.95 8.71 17.29
C GLY A 57 3.96 8.19 18.33
N ASN A 58 5.24 8.58 18.25
CA ASN A 58 6.29 8.16 19.17
C ASN A 58 6.41 6.62 19.32
N GLY A 59 6.38 5.92 18.19
CA GLY A 59 6.38 4.47 18.10
C GLY A 59 5.00 3.83 18.25
N SER A 60 3.93 4.59 18.48
CA SER A 60 2.54 4.09 18.54
C SER A 60 1.74 4.46 17.31
N TRP A 61 0.95 3.51 16.79
CA TRP A 61 0.03 3.74 15.67
C TRP A 61 -1.03 4.80 15.99
N VAL A 62 -1.48 4.86 17.25
CA VAL A 62 -2.54 5.76 17.73
C VAL A 62 -2.02 6.84 18.67
N GLY A 63 -0.69 7.01 18.77
CA GLY A 63 -0.06 7.88 19.78
C GLY A 63 -0.40 9.38 19.67
N ARG A 64 -0.96 9.82 18.53
CA ARG A 64 -1.47 11.19 18.32
C ARG A 64 -2.91 11.20 17.78
N GLY A 65 -3.69 10.17 18.13
CA GLY A 65 -5.05 9.97 17.63
C GLY A 65 -5.13 9.07 16.39
N TRP A 66 -6.34 8.94 15.85
CA TRP A 66 -6.68 7.96 14.82
C TRP A 66 -6.56 8.48 13.38
N GLN A 67 -6.31 9.77 13.15
CA GLN A 67 -6.28 10.34 11.80
C GLN A 67 -5.21 9.69 10.91
N MET A 68 -3.95 9.64 11.39
CA MET A 68 -2.84 9.03 10.64
C MET A 68 -3.05 7.53 10.40
N PRO A 69 -3.34 6.67 11.41
CA PRO A 69 -3.48 5.24 11.17
C PRO A 69 -4.69 4.91 10.28
N LEU A 70 -5.83 5.57 10.44
CA LEU A 70 -6.97 5.35 9.56
C LEU A 70 -6.72 5.89 8.15
N GLY A 71 -5.98 6.99 8.01
CA GLY A 71 -5.48 7.43 6.71
C GLY A 71 -4.59 6.38 6.05
N VAL A 72 -3.64 5.79 6.77
CA VAL A 72 -2.78 4.70 6.26
C VAL A 72 -3.61 3.49 5.81
N VAL A 73 -4.59 3.07 6.61
CA VAL A 73 -5.49 1.97 6.25
C VAL A 73 -6.28 2.32 4.99
N GLY A 74 -6.85 3.53 4.94
CA GLY A 74 -7.58 4.03 3.77
C GLY A 74 -6.73 4.07 2.50
N TYR A 75 -5.45 4.45 2.61
CA TYR A 75 -4.50 4.40 1.50
C TYR A 75 -4.21 2.95 1.06
N ALA A 76 -4.02 2.04 2.02
CA ALA A 76 -3.63 0.67 1.76
C ALA A 76 -4.67 -0.12 0.96
N ILE A 77 -5.96 0.14 1.16
CA ILE A 77 -7.04 -0.59 0.47
C ILE A 77 -6.88 -0.55 -1.06
N PRO A 78 -6.81 0.62 -1.72
CA PRO A 78 -6.55 0.67 -3.16
C PRO A 78 -5.06 0.44 -3.50
N ALA A 79 -4.11 0.98 -2.72
CA ALA A 79 -2.70 0.91 -3.07
C ALA A 79 -2.14 -0.52 -3.07
N LEU A 80 -2.58 -1.34 -2.11
CA LEU A 80 -2.19 -2.74 -1.98
C LEU A 80 -3.34 -3.66 -2.41
N GLY A 81 -4.55 -3.47 -1.88
CA GLY A 81 -5.67 -4.38 -2.11
C GLY A 81 -6.13 -4.43 -3.57
N LEU A 82 -6.44 -3.27 -4.16
CA LEU A 82 -6.82 -3.22 -5.58
C LEU A 82 -5.66 -3.61 -6.50
N ALA A 83 -4.45 -3.14 -6.22
CA ALA A 83 -3.26 -3.55 -6.96
C ALA A 83 -3.12 -5.07 -6.96
N ALA A 84 -3.19 -5.70 -5.79
CA ALA A 84 -3.11 -7.14 -5.64
C ALA A 84 -4.24 -7.86 -6.36
N TYR A 85 -5.48 -7.40 -6.21
CA TYR A 85 -6.63 -7.97 -6.92
C TYR A 85 -6.43 -7.98 -8.44
N LEU A 86 -5.95 -6.89 -9.03
CA LEU A 86 -5.75 -6.80 -10.48
C LEU A 86 -4.55 -7.65 -10.96
N HIS A 87 -3.52 -7.82 -10.13
CA HIS A 87 -2.46 -8.80 -10.42
C HIS A 87 -3.00 -10.23 -10.35
N TYR A 88 -3.86 -10.54 -9.39
CA TYR A 88 -4.50 -11.85 -9.30
C TYR A 88 -5.35 -12.12 -10.53
N ALA A 89 -6.25 -11.20 -10.86
CA ALA A 89 -7.12 -11.31 -12.02
C ALA A 89 -6.31 -11.53 -13.31
N TYR A 90 -5.17 -10.85 -13.45
CA TYR A 90 -4.24 -11.08 -14.56
C TYR A 90 -3.62 -12.47 -14.52
N SER A 91 -3.12 -12.91 -13.34
CA SER A 91 -2.44 -14.21 -13.20
C SER A 91 -3.30 -15.42 -13.56
N VAL A 92 -4.62 -15.32 -13.37
CA VAL A 92 -5.57 -16.39 -13.70
C VAL A 92 -6.36 -16.11 -14.97
N ASN A 93 -6.06 -15.02 -15.67
CA ASN A 93 -6.83 -14.50 -16.81
C ASN A 93 -8.35 -14.51 -16.53
N LEU A 94 -8.75 -13.86 -15.43
CA LEU A 94 -10.12 -13.90 -14.92
C LEU A 94 -11.11 -13.53 -16.02
N ASP A 95 -12.00 -14.47 -16.36
CA ASP A 95 -13.03 -14.36 -17.40
C ASP A 95 -12.50 -13.95 -18.79
N GLY A 96 -11.25 -14.31 -19.13
CA GLY A 96 -10.64 -13.94 -20.42
C GLY A 96 -10.34 -12.45 -20.55
N MET A 97 -10.37 -11.69 -19.44
CA MET A 97 -10.18 -10.23 -19.42
C MET A 97 -8.86 -9.77 -20.04
N PHE A 98 -7.87 -10.67 -20.15
CA PHE A 98 -6.53 -10.37 -20.65
C PHE A 98 -6.15 -11.17 -21.90
N ASP A 99 -7.11 -11.72 -22.63
CA ASP A 99 -6.88 -12.42 -23.90
C ASP A 99 -6.18 -11.52 -24.95
N GLY A 100 -6.39 -10.20 -24.87
CA GLY A 100 -5.68 -9.19 -25.66
C GLY A 100 -4.30 -8.80 -25.13
N GLY A 101 -3.81 -9.46 -24.07
CA GLY A 101 -2.58 -9.16 -23.35
C GLY A 101 -2.72 -8.10 -22.25
N PRO A 102 -1.66 -7.86 -21.44
CA PRO A 102 -1.68 -6.90 -20.34
C PRO A 102 -1.80 -5.42 -20.78
N GLY A 103 -1.54 -5.15 -22.06
CA GLY A 103 -1.56 -3.87 -22.79
C GLY A 103 -1.24 -2.63 -21.96
N GLU A 104 -2.27 -2.05 -21.35
CA GLU A 104 -2.22 -0.75 -20.67
C GLU A 104 -2.48 -0.85 -19.15
N LEU A 105 -2.94 -2.01 -18.64
CA LEU A 105 -3.33 -2.17 -17.24
C LEU A 105 -2.18 -1.78 -16.31
N PHE A 106 -1.05 -2.48 -16.39
CA PHE A 106 0.08 -2.29 -15.48
C PHE A 106 0.82 -0.96 -15.70
N ARG A 107 0.58 -0.30 -16.84
CA ARG A 107 1.10 1.05 -17.12
C ARG A 107 0.36 2.11 -16.30
N PHE A 108 -0.97 2.02 -16.23
CA PHE A 108 -1.81 3.00 -15.53
C PHE A 108 -2.14 2.62 -14.08
N LEU A 109 -2.03 1.33 -13.74
CA LEU A 109 -2.31 0.82 -12.40
C LEU A 109 -1.59 1.59 -11.28
N PRO A 110 -0.29 1.97 -11.39
CA PRO A 110 0.38 2.74 -10.35
C PRO A 110 -0.27 4.10 -10.12
N VAL A 111 -0.59 4.83 -11.19
CA VAL A 111 -1.20 6.17 -11.07
C VAL A 111 -2.59 6.06 -10.46
N TYR A 112 -3.39 5.09 -10.93
CA TYR A 112 -4.73 4.87 -10.42
C TYR A 112 -4.72 4.52 -8.93
N THR A 113 -3.85 3.59 -8.52
CA THR A 113 -3.78 3.11 -7.13
C THR A 113 -3.19 4.15 -6.18
N VAL A 114 -2.27 5.02 -6.65
CA VAL A 114 -1.80 6.18 -5.87
C VAL A 114 -2.91 7.21 -5.67
N VAL A 115 -3.65 7.58 -6.72
CA VAL A 115 -4.73 8.58 -6.63
C VAL A 115 -5.87 8.04 -5.77
N ALA A 116 -6.33 6.82 -6.03
CA ALA A 116 -7.34 6.16 -5.22
C ALA A 116 -6.86 6.02 -3.76
N GLY A 117 -5.59 5.70 -3.54
CA GLY A 117 -4.95 5.68 -2.22
C GLY A 117 -4.99 7.03 -1.54
N ALA A 118 -4.67 8.12 -2.23
CA ALA A 118 -4.73 9.46 -1.67
C ALA A 118 -6.15 9.85 -1.25
N ILE A 119 -7.16 9.47 -2.04
CA ILE A 119 -8.58 9.66 -1.69
C ILE A 119 -8.93 8.83 -0.45
N GLY A 120 -8.58 7.54 -0.43
CA GLY A 120 -8.80 6.66 0.71
C GLY A 120 -8.12 7.18 1.98
N PHE A 121 -6.90 7.70 1.86
CA PHE A 121 -6.18 8.37 2.94
C PHE A 121 -6.96 9.57 3.47
N ALA A 122 -7.44 10.45 2.58
CA ALA A 122 -8.20 11.64 2.97
C ALA A 122 -9.48 11.26 3.72
N ILE A 123 -10.21 10.24 3.25
CA ILE A 123 -11.40 9.72 3.92
C ILE A 123 -11.04 9.18 5.30
N GLY A 124 -10.04 8.29 5.39
CA GLY A 124 -9.60 7.71 6.67
C GLY A 124 -9.13 8.78 7.66
N TRP A 125 -8.44 9.81 7.17
CA TRP A 125 -8.03 10.96 7.96
C TRP A 125 -9.21 11.73 8.54
N ILE A 126 -10.22 12.05 7.71
CA ILE A 126 -11.44 12.76 8.13
C ILE A 126 -12.19 11.93 9.16
N VAL A 127 -12.39 10.63 8.90
CA VAL A 127 -13.04 9.71 9.84
C VAL A 127 -12.28 9.66 11.17
N GLY A 128 -10.96 9.56 11.14
CA GLY A 128 -10.12 9.51 12.34
C GLY A 128 -10.11 10.77 13.19
N ARG A 129 -10.63 11.91 12.70
CA ARG A 129 -10.87 13.09 13.54
C ARG A 129 -12.04 12.91 14.51
N ASN A 130 -12.95 12.00 14.18
CA ASN A 130 -14.18 11.76 14.93
C ASN A 130 -14.10 10.50 15.82
N VAL A 131 -12.96 9.81 15.83
CA VAL A 131 -12.72 8.66 16.71
C VAL A 131 -12.07 9.18 18.00
N LEU A 132 -12.82 9.07 19.09
CA LEU A 132 -12.44 9.49 20.46
C LEU A 132 -11.35 8.58 21.05
#